data_AF-A0A964VA49-F1
#
_entry.id   AF-A0A964VA49-F1
#
_cell.length_a   1.000
_cell.length_b   1.000
_cell.length_c   1.000
_cell.angle_alpha   90.00
_cell.angle_beta   90.00
_cell.angle_gamma   90.00
#
_symmetry.space_group_name_H-M   'P 1'
#
loop_
_entity.id
_entity.type
_entity.pdbx_description
1 polymer ?
#
loop_
_entity_poly.entity_id
_entity_poly.type
_entity_poly.pdbx_seq_one_letter_code
_entity_poly.pdbx_strand_id
1 'polypeptide(L)'
;MSKPKGPPPGGPFLVDSRGCNYDIPYRALLPTKVENLLVAGRCHSATRGAHASTRVTATAMGEAAALALSKKSTPQEIRGAEVRELLRKSGGGPFTR
;
A
#
# COMPACT_ATOMS: atom_id res chain seq x y z
N MET A 1 -29.46 -14.21 6.74
CA MET A 1 -28.87 -12.88 7.03
C MET A 1 -27.95 -13.00 8.23
N SER A 2 -26.64 -13.01 8.04
CA SER A 2 -25.65 -13.06 9.12
C SER A 2 -24.57 -12.03 8.77
N LYS A 3 -24.56 -10.89 9.47
CA LYS A 3 -23.47 -9.90 9.31
C LYS A 3 -22.20 -10.50 9.94
N PRO A 4 -21.03 -10.42 9.28
CA PRO A 4 -19.79 -10.81 9.93
C PRO A 4 -19.48 -9.81 11.04
N LYS A 5 -19.21 -10.32 12.26
CA LYS A 5 -18.71 -9.53 13.40
C LYS A 5 -17.41 -8.83 12.97
N GLY A 6 -17.43 -7.50 12.92
CA GLY A 6 -16.23 -6.69 12.79
C GLY A 6 -15.35 -6.79 14.05
N PRO A 7 -14.05 -6.47 13.96
CA PRO A 7 -13.12 -6.66 15.07
C PRO A 7 -13.36 -5.64 16.20
N PRO A 8 -13.13 -6.02 17.47
CA PRO A 8 -13.12 -5.10 18.61
C PRO A 8 -11.89 -4.17 18.58
N PRO A 9 -12.00 -2.96 19.18
CA PRO A 9 -11.04 -1.87 19.00
C PRO A 9 -9.86 -1.98 19.98
N GLY A 10 -8.64 -1.62 19.55
CA GLY A 10 -7.52 -1.57 20.50
C GLY A 10 -6.11 -1.26 19.98
N GLY A 11 -5.89 -1.09 18.67
CA GLY A 11 -4.61 -0.62 18.14
C GLY A 11 -4.80 0.40 17.01
N PRO A 12 -3.82 1.26 16.72
CA PRO A 12 -3.95 2.28 15.66
C PRO A 12 -4.02 1.69 14.24
N PHE A 13 -3.95 0.37 14.10
CA PHE A 13 -3.90 -0.34 12.82
C PHE A 13 -5.12 -1.24 12.65
N LEU A 14 -5.69 -1.29 11.44
CA LEU A 14 -6.78 -2.20 11.09
C LEU A 14 -6.24 -3.62 10.95
N VAL A 15 -6.32 -4.37 12.03
CA VAL A 15 -5.89 -5.76 12.11
C VAL A 15 -7.06 -6.68 11.73
N ASP A 16 -6.85 -7.58 10.77
CA ASP A 16 -7.79 -8.69 10.47
C ASP A 16 -7.99 -9.58 11.71
N SER A 17 -9.06 -10.36 11.76
CA SER A 17 -9.36 -11.36 12.81
C SER A 17 -8.22 -12.37 13.04
N ARG A 18 -7.24 -12.43 12.12
CA ARG A 18 -6.03 -13.24 12.20
C ARG A 18 -4.79 -12.52 12.73
N GLY A 19 -4.91 -11.28 13.19
CA GLY A 19 -3.73 -10.51 13.63
C GLY A 19 -2.91 -9.91 12.49
N CYS A 20 -3.39 -9.99 11.24
CA CYS A 20 -2.65 -9.57 10.05
C CYS A 20 -2.99 -8.14 9.63
N ASN A 21 -1.96 -7.41 9.23
CA ASN A 21 -2.10 -6.11 8.60
C ASN A 21 -2.57 -6.26 7.14
N TYR A 22 -3.32 -5.29 6.64
CA TYR A 22 -3.66 -5.25 5.21
C TYR A 22 -2.50 -4.67 4.42
N ASP A 23 -1.78 -5.51 3.68
CA ASP A 23 -0.80 -5.08 2.71
C ASP A 23 -1.45 -4.77 1.37
N ILE A 24 -1.02 -3.65 0.76
CA ILE A 24 -1.39 -3.27 -0.59
C ILE A 24 -0.16 -3.51 -1.46
N PRO A 25 -0.20 -4.46 -2.42
CA PRO A 25 0.94 -4.73 -3.26
C PRO A 25 1.21 -3.54 -4.17
N TYR A 26 2.47 -3.09 -4.24
CA TYR A 26 2.89 -1.94 -5.04
C TYR A 26 2.39 -2.01 -6.50
N ARG A 27 2.42 -3.21 -7.10
CA ARG A 27 1.93 -3.45 -8.46
C ARG A 27 0.45 -3.12 -8.68
N ALA A 28 -0.38 -3.15 -7.63
CA ALA A 28 -1.80 -2.81 -7.75
C ALA A 28 -2.04 -1.30 -7.93
N LEU A 29 -0.99 -0.49 -7.74
CA LEU A 29 -1.01 0.96 -7.88
C LEU A 29 -0.39 1.42 -9.22
N LEU A 30 0.06 0.46 -10.04
CA LEU A 30 0.65 0.70 -11.36
C LEU A 30 -0.36 0.35 -12.46
N PRO A 31 -0.71 1.29 -13.35
CA PRO A 31 -1.55 1.02 -14.51
C PRO A 31 -0.77 0.25 -15.58
N THR A 32 -1.44 -0.70 -16.26
CA THR A 32 -0.81 -1.56 -17.27
C THR A 32 -0.67 -0.89 -18.65
N LYS A 33 -1.51 0.12 -18.95
CA LYS A 33 -1.60 0.74 -20.28
C LYS A 33 -0.89 2.09 -20.39
N VAL A 34 -0.50 2.67 -19.26
CA VAL A 34 0.09 4.01 -19.20
C VAL A 34 1.40 3.92 -18.44
N GLU A 35 2.48 4.33 -19.07
CA GLU A 35 3.80 4.37 -18.46
C GLU A 35 3.98 5.64 -17.63
N ASN A 36 4.90 5.60 -16.66
CA ASN A 36 5.24 6.74 -15.81
C ASN A 36 4.05 7.37 -15.04
N LEU A 37 3.03 6.56 -14.72
CA LEU A 37 1.86 6.96 -13.95
C LEU A 37 1.75 6.12 -12.67
N LEU A 38 1.61 6.79 -11.53
CA LEU A 38 1.30 6.18 -10.24
C LEU A 38 -0.11 6.55 -9.81
N VAL A 39 -0.87 5.57 -9.30
CA VAL A 39 -2.24 5.80 -8.84
C VAL A 39 -2.33 5.53 -7.35
N ALA A 40 -2.63 6.56 -6.56
CA ALA A 40 -2.89 6.43 -5.13
C ALA A 40 -4.40 6.39 -4.84
N GLY A 41 -4.79 5.74 -3.73
CA GLY A 41 -6.17 5.73 -3.28
C GLY A 41 -6.96 4.52 -3.81
N ARG A 42 -8.27 4.69 -4.02
CA ARG A 42 -9.26 3.62 -4.25
C ARG A 42 -9.24 3.06 -5.68
N CYS A 43 -8.06 2.81 -6.23
CA CYS A 43 -7.85 2.31 -7.58
C CYS A 43 -7.92 0.77 -7.71
N HIS A 44 -8.00 0.04 -6.59
CA HIS A 44 -8.09 -1.41 -6.54
C HIS A 44 -9.35 -1.86 -5.81
N SER A 45 -9.87 -3.04 -6.16
CA SER A 45 -11.00 -3.67 -5.46
C SER A 45 -10.53 -4.27 -4.14
N ALA A 46 -11.15 -3.88 -3.03
CA ALA A 46 -10.83 -4.39 -1.70
C ALA A 46 -12.09 -4.57 -0.85
N THR A 47 -11.98 -5.30 0.26
CA THR A 47 -13.08 -5.39 1.24
C THR A 47 -13.25 -4.05 1.96
N ARG A 48 -14.43 -3.81 2.56
CA ARG A 48 -14.72 -2.55 3.28
C ARG A 48 -13.67 -2.21 4.36
N GLY A 49 -13.09 -3.22 5.02
CA GLY A 49 -12.02 -3.04 5.99
C GLY A 49 -10.70 -2.63 5.35
N ALA A 50 -10.26 -3.36 4.32
CA ALA A 50 -9.03 -3.06 3.58
C ALA A 50 -9.08 -1.70 2.86
N HIS A 51 -10.26 -1.28 2.40
CA HIS A 51 -10.46 0.03 1.76
C HIS A 51 -10.15 1.23 2.66
N ALA A 52 -10.17 1.08 3.98
CA ALA A 52 -9.78 2.14 4.90
C ALA A 52 -8.25 2.33 4.96
N SER A 53 -7.47 1.28 4.72
CA SER A 53 -6.00 1.31 4.65
C SER A 53 -5.48 1.96 3.37
N THR A 54 -6.32 2.02 2.33
CA THR A 54 -6.01 2.63 1.04
C THR A 54 -5.56 4.10 1.13
N ARG A 55 -5.93 4.85 2.18
CA ARG A 55 -5.46 6.24 2.37
C ARG A 55 -3.95 6.34 2.61
N VAL A 56 -3.33 5.30 3.13
CA VAL A 56 -1.90 5.27 3.46
C VAL A 56 -1.04 5.09 2.19
N THR A 57 -1.63 4.70 1.05
CA THR A 57 -0.85 4.48 -0.18
C THR A 57 -0.21 5.76 -0.73
N ALA A 58 -0.75 6.94 -0.43
CA ALA A 58 -0.27 8.20 -1.00
C ALA A 58 1.20 8.51 -0.60
N THR A 59 1.57 8.25 0.65
CA THR A 59 2.96 8.44 1.12
C THR A 59 3.91 7.46 0.43
N ALA A 60 3.49 6.19 0.29
CA ALA A 60 4.25 5.18 -0.45
C ALA A 60 4.45 5.53 -1.93
N MET A 61 3.49 6.18 -2.58
CA MET A 61 3.62 6.60 -3.98
C MET A 61 4.60 7.77 -4.14
N GLY A 62 4.61 8.73 -3.20
CA GLY A 62 5.60 9.81 -3.22
C GLY A 62 7.04 9.27 -3.14
N GLU A 63 7.26 8.34 -2.21
CA GLU A 63 8.55 7.66 -2.04
C GLU A 63 8.95 6.83 -3.27
N ALA A 64 7.99 6.13 -3.88
CA ALA A 64 8.23 5.40 -5.12
C ALA A 64 8.59 6.31 -6.29
N ALA A 65 7.93 7.47 -6.42
CA ALA A 65 8.25 8.47 -7.45
C ALA A 65 9.66 9.06 -7.25
N ALA A 66 10.03 9.40 -6.01
CA ALA A 66 11.36 9.91 -5.68
C ALA A 66 12.45 8.86 -6.00
N LEU A 67 12.20 7.59 -5.71
CA LEU A 67 13.10 6.49 -6.04
C LEU A 67 13.24 6.28 -7.55
N ALA A 68 12.14 6.36 -8.30
CA ALA A 68 12.14 6.28 -9.76
C ALA A 68 13.01 7.37 -10.40
N LEU A 69 12.82 8.63 -9.97
CA LEU A 69 13.63 9.76 -10.41
C LEU A 69 15.12 9.59 -10.06
N SER A 70 15.41 9.16 -8.83
CA SER A 70 16.80 8.94 -8.38
C SER A 70 17.53 7.87 -9.22
N LYS A 71 16.78 6.88 -9.72
CA LYS A 71 17.31 5.80 -10.57
C LYS A 71 17.26 6.09 -12.06
N LYS A 72 16.73 7.26 -12.47
CA LYS A 72 16.44 7.58 -13.88
C LYS A 72 15.62 6.47 -14.56
N SER A 73 14.62 5.98 -13.85
CA SER A 73 13.82 4.81 -14.20
C SER A 73 12.33 5.15 -14.01
N THR A 74 11.46 4.31 -14.55
CA THR A 74 10.01 4.50 -14.40
C THR A 74 9.49 3.82 -13.14
N PRO A 75 8.36 4.28 -12.56
CA PRO A 75 7.73 3.62 -11.42
C PRO A 75 7.41 2.13 -11.65
N GLN A 76 7.21 1.71 -12.90
CA GLN A 76 6.97 0.33 -13.32
C GLN A 76 8.19 -0.58 -13.14
N GLU A 77 9.39 -0.02 -13.28
CA GLU A 77 10.66 -0.75 -13.15
C GLU A 77 11.12 -0.86 -11.69
N ILE A 78 10.52 -0.07 -10.80
CA ILE A 78 10.83 -0.10 -9.37
C ILE A 78 10.23 -1.35 -8.72
N ARG A 79 11.08 -2.11 -8.02
CA ARG A 79 10.62 -3.23 -7.20
C ARG A 79 9.94 -2.71 -5.94
N GLY A 80 8.73 -3.19 -5.65
CA GLY A 80 7.99 -2.80 -4.44
C GLY A 80 8.74 -3.05 -3.12
N ALA A 81 9.67 -4.02 -3.10
CA ALA A 81 10.55 -4.26 -1.95
C ALA A 81 11.47 -3.06 -1.63
N GLU A 82 11.86 -2.29 -2.64
CA GLU A 82 12.73 -1.13 -2.48
C GLU A 82 11.95 0.07 -1.92
N VAL A 83 10.73 0.27 -2.40
CA VAL A 83 9.79 1.26 -1.84
C VAL A 83 9.51 0.93 -0.37
N ARG A 84 9.29 -0.34 -0.04
CA ARG A 84 9.09 -0.81 1.32
C ARG A 84 10.30 -0.54 2.21
N GLU A 85 11.52 -0.79 1.72
CA GLU A 85 12.74 -0.50 2.47
C GLU A 85 12.94 1.00 2.70
N LEU A 86 12.63 1.82 1.70
CA LEU A 86 12.68 3.27 1.82
C LEU A 86 11.69 3.77 2.88
N LEU A 87 10.44 3.30 2.83
CA LEU A 87 9.43 3.62 3.84
C LEU A 87 9.86 3.17 5.23
N ARG A 88 10.50 2.01 5.36
CA ARG A 88 11.02 1.51 6.65
C ARG A 88 12.06 2.46 7.24
N LYS A 89 12.93 3.04 6.40
CA LYS A 89 13.89 4.08 6.83
C LYS A 89 13.20 5.35 7.29
N SER A 90 12.12 5.74 6.62
CA SER A 90 11.27 6.88 7.01
C SER A 90 10.35 6.59 8.21
N GLY A 91 10.47 5.43 8.87
CA GLY A 91 9.65 5.03 10.01
C GLY A 91 8.26 4.47 9.66
N GLY A 92 7.99 4.23 8.38
CA GLY A 92 6.77 3.57 7.90
C GLY A 92 6.76 2.07 8.18
N GLY A 93 5.59 1.53 8.54
CA GLY A 93 5.38 0.13 8.88
C GLY A 93 4.29 -0.02 9.96
N PRO A 94 4.06 -1.24 10.49
CA PRO A 94 4.75 -2.51 10.20
C PRO A 94 4.28 -3.19 8.91
N PHE A 95 5.23 -3.62 8.07
CA PHE A 95 4.95 -4.40 6.85
C PHE A 95 4.93 -5.89 7.16
N THR A 96 3.98 -6.63 6.58
CA THR A 96 4.02 -8.10 6.58
C THR A 96 4.98 -8.60 5.47
N ARG A 97 5.41 -9.87 5.57
CA ARG A 97 6.53 -10.44 4.78
C ARG A 97 6.34 -10.31 3.28
#